data_AF-A0A4Q6AYF5-F1
#
_entry.id   AF-A0A4Q6AYF5-F1
#
_cell.length_a   1.000
_cell.length_b   1.000
_cell.length_c   1.000
_cell.angle_alpha   90.00
_cell.angle_beta   90.00
_cell.angle_gamma   90.00
#
_symmetry.space_group_name_H-M   'P 1'
#
loop_
_entity.id
_entity.type
_entity.pdbx_description
1 polymer ?
#
loop_
_entity_poly.entity_id
_entity_poly.type
_entity_poly.pdbx_seq_one_letter_code
_entity_poly.pdbx_strand_id
1 'polypeptide(L)'
;MKGKSNFGYKFLFFIITVVAIGSAGARGFRYPFDYEPEPMPDSPASRTDSPKLQFPIYDHVGSDPLSNTSPSTIDLNDPSNINKTIEYDPVENRYYLQEKIGDQFYRNPSYLTMEEYLQYQGKQDEQDYWRRRLDALTLFSKKPVLPAMEKEGVFDRIFGG
;
A
#
# COMPACT_ATOMS: atom_id res chain seq x y z
N MET A 1 62.26 55.28 54.49
CA MET A 1 61.56 54.07 54.99
C MET A 1 61.33 53.14 53.81
N LYS A 2 62.08 52.03 53.68
CA LYS A 2 61.96 51.10 52.54
C LYS A 2 60.73 50.21 52.74
N GLY A 3 59.65 50.48 52.01
CA GLY A 3 58.47 49.62 51.98
C GLY A 3 58.81 48.27 51.39
N LYS A 4 58.61 47.18 52.16
CA LYS A 4 58.77 45.81 51.66
C LYS A 4 57.69 45.56 50.61
N SER A 5 58.09 45.30 49.37
CA SER A 5 57.18 45.05 48.25
C SER A 5 56.55 43.66 48.40
N ASN A 6 55.25 43.61 48.63
CA ASN A 6 54.45 42.39 48.75
C ASN A 6 54.01 41.84 47.38
N PHE A 7 54.70 42.21 46.30
CA PHE A 7 54.27 41.94 44.92
C PHE A 7 54.31 40.44 44.56
N GLY A 8 55.32 39.70 45.01
CA GLY A 8 55.50 38.29 44.67
C GLY A 8 54.37 37.39 45.19
N TYR A 9 54.01 37.51 46.47
CA TYR A 9 52.95 36.69 47.07
C TYR A 9 51.56 37.04 46.49
N LYS A 10 51.30 38.31 46.19
CA LYS A 10 50.06 38.76 45.55
C LYS A 10 49.92 38.24 44.12
N PHE A 11 51.02 38.21 43.36
CA PHE A 11 51.05 37.64 42.02
C PHE A 11 50.83 36.12 42.05
N LEU A 12 51.42 35.42 43.03
CA LEU A 12 51.21 33.99 43.22
C LEU A 12 49.77 33.66 43.66
N PHE A 13 49.18 34.46 44.56
CA PHE A 13 47.77 34.35 44.92
C PHE A 13 46.84 34.62 43.73
N PHE A 14 47.20 35.57 42.86
CA PHE A 14 46.43 35.84 41.65
C PHE A 14 46.46 34.64 40.69
N ILE A 15 47.63 34.01 40.48
CA ILE A 15 47.74 32.80 39.65
C ILE A 15 46.93 31.64 40.24
N ILE A 16 47.03 31.39 41.55
CA ILE A 16 46.27 30.31 42.19
C ILE A 16 44.76 30.57 42.07
N THR A 17 44.32 31.81 42.25
CA THR A 17 42.90 32.18 42.11
C THR A 17 42.42 31.98 40.68
N VAL A 18 43.22 32.33 39.67
CA VAL A 18 42.89 32.12 38.25
C VAL A 18 42.82 30.63 37.90
N VAL A 19 43.75 29.81 38.41
CA VAL A 19 43.73 28.34 38.20
C VAL A 19 42.55 27.69 38.93
N ALA A 20 42.20 28.16 40.14
CA ALA A 20 41.03 27.69 40.88
C ALA A 20 39.71 28.04 40.18
N ILE A 21 39.59 29.24 39.61
CA ILE A 21 38.40 29.65 38.84
C ILE A 21 38.33 28.87 37.51
N GLY A 22 39.44 28.69 36.81
CA GLY A 22 39.50 27.89 35.58
C GLY A 22 39.15 26.42 35.79
N SER A 23 39.64 25.82 36.89
CA SER A 23 39.31 24.44 37.25
C SER A 23 37.90 24.27 37.85
N ALA A 24 37.35 25.28 38.53
CA ALA A 24 35.95 25.29 38.94
C ALA A 24 34.98 25.45 37.75
N GLY A 25 35.33 26.25 36.74
CA GLY A 25 34.55 26.42 35.51
C GLY A 25 34.61 25.24 34.54
N ALA A 26 35.65 24.39 34.64
CA ALA A 26 35.79 23.19 33.81
C ALA A 26 35.11 21.94 34.40
N ARG A 27 34.73 21.95 35.69
CA ARG A 27 34.02 20.83 36.32
C ARG A 27 32.56 20.83 35.87
N GLY A 28 32.24 20.00 34.88
CA GLY A 28 30.88 19.80 34.36
C GLY A 28 30.66 20.30 32.94
N PHE A 29 31.72 20.74 32.23
CA PHE A 29 31.63 21.09 30.82
C PHE A 29 31.49 19.82 29.98
N ARG A 30 30.26 19.40 29.71
CA ARG A 30 29.92 18.36 28.72
C ARG A 30 30.08 18.96 27.33
N TYR A 31 30.84 18.31 26.44
CA TYR A 31 30.89 18.77 25.06
C TYR A 31 29.52 18.52 24.41
N PRO A 32 29.04 19.42 23.54
CA PRO A 32 27.74 19.25 22.89
C PRO A 32 27.68 18.04 21.93
N PHE A 33 28.78 17.30 21.78
CA PHE A 33 28.91 16.14 20.90
C PHE A 33 29.11 14.81 21.66
N ASP A 34 29.08 14.81 23.00
CA ASP A 34 29.18 13.58 23.81
C ASP A 34 27.85 12.81 23.88
N TYR A 35 27.05 12.84 22.81
CA TYR A 35 25.86 12.01 22.66
C TYR A 35 26.26 10.76 21.89
N GLU A 36 26.70 9.74 22.61
CA GLU A 36 26.70 8.39 22.08
C GLU A 36 25.25 7.92 22.16
N PRO A 37 24.51 7.86 21.03
CA PRO A 37 23.13 7.37 21.08
C PRO A 37 23.19 5.95 21.65
N GLU A 38 22.35 5.69 22.66
CA GLU A 38 22.13 4.32 23.14
C GLU A 38 21.97 3.40 21.91
N PRO A 39 22.67 2.24 21.88
CA PRO A 39 22.57 1.35 20.75
C PRO A 39 21.09 1.08 20.50
N MET A 40 20.66 1.36 19.26
CA MET A 40 19.28 1.06 18.87
C MET A 40 19.04 -0.42 19.20
N PRO A 41 17.91 -0.76 19.84
CA PRO A 41 17.61 -2.16 20.08
C PRO A 41 17.61 -2.89 18.73
N ASP A 42 18.50 -3.88 18.57
CA ASP A 42 18.62 -4.73 17.37
C ASP A 42 17.35 -5.58 17.14
N SER A 43 16.47 -5.63 18.13
CA SER A 43 15.17 -6.25 18.01
C SER A 43 14.24 -5.34 17.19
N PRO A 44 13.71 -5.80 16.04
CA PRO A 44 12.65 -5.07 15.35
C PRO A 44 11.53 -4.84 16.36
N ALA A 45 11.01 -3.60 16.40
CA ALA A 45 9.88 -3.26 17.26
C ALA A 45 8.80 -4.34 17.08
N SER A 46 8.47 -5.05 18.17
CA SER A 46 7.40 -6.04 18.17
C SER A 46 6.11 -5.28 17.82
N ARG A 47 5.75 -5.31 16.54
CA ARG A 47 4.48 -4.76 16.09
C ARG A 47 3.43 -5.66 16.70
N THR A 48 2.68 -5.13 17.66
CA THR A 48 1.43 -5.76 18.08
C THR A 48 0.61 -6.00 16.82
N ASP A 49 0.41 -7.27 16.49
CA ASP A 49 -0.34 -7.65 15.30
C ASP A 49 -1.76 -7.05 15.43
N SER A 50 -2.11 -6.16 14.50
CA SER A 50 -3.46 -5.60 14.45
C SER A 50 -4.23 -6.45 13.47
N PRO A 51 -5.41 -6.98 13.83
CA PRO A 51 -6.23 -7.76 12.91
C PRO A 51 -6.80 -6.92 11.74
N LYS A 52 -6.49 -5.62 11.68
CA LYS A 52 -6.98 -4.71 10.66
C LYS A 52 -6.10 -4.77 9.41
N LEU A 53 -6.67 -5.28 8.33
CA LEU A 53 -6.06 -5.27 7.00
C LEU A 53 -5.89 -3.83 6.49
N GLN A 54 -4.77 -3.57 5.80
CA GLN A 54 -4.55 -2.30 5.07
C GLN A 54 -5.57 -2.14 3.94
N PHE A 55 -5.91 -3.25 3.28
CA PHE A 55 -6.96 -3.37 2.29
C PHE A 55 -8.02 -4.32 2.85
N PRO A 56 -9.10 -3.80 3.47
CA PRO A 56 -10.17 -4.64 3.97
C PRO A 56 -10.89 -5.32 2.80
N ILE A 57 -11.18 -6.61 2.99
CA ILE A 57 -12.00 -7.43 2.09
C ILE A 57 -13.45 -7.32 2.57
N TYR A 58 -14.39 -7.11 1.67
CA TYR A 58 -15.80 -6.98 2.00
C TYR A 58 -16.56 -8.19 1.46
N ASP A 59 -17.14 -8.97 2.37
CA ASP A 59 -18.13 -9.96 1.95
C ASP A 59 -19.43 -9.24 1.58
N HIS A 60 -19.98 -9.57 0.41
CA HIS A 60 -21.29 -9.18 -0.03
C HIS A 60 -22.36 -10.00 0.71
N VAL A 61 -22.42 -9.86 2.04
CA VAL A 61 -23.44 -10.47 2.89
C VAL A 61 -24.77 -9.72 2.74
N GLY A 62 -25.66 -10.24 1.91
CA GLY A 62 -26.98 -9.68 1.76
C GLY A 62 -27.81 -10.38 0.69
N SER A 63 -29.13 -10.31 0.84
CA SER A 63 -30.09 -10.78 -0.15
C SER A 63 -30.36 -9.76 -1.25
N ASP A 64 -29.60 -8.67 -1.32
CA ASP A 64 -29.80 -7.62 -2.32
C ASP A 64 -28.58 -7.55 -3.25
N PRO A 65 -28.68 -8.13 -4.47
CA PRO A 65 -27.59 -8.12 -5.45
C PRO A 65 -27.32 -6.74 -6.07
N LEU A 66 -28.15 -5.73 -5.78
CA LEU A 66 -27.94 -4.35 -6.21
C LEU A 66 -27.31 -3.46 -5.13
N SER A 67 -27.46 -3.85 -3.86
CA SER A 67 -26.81 -3.21 -2.71
C SER A 67 -25.34 -3.62 -2.62
N ASN A 68 -24.56 -3.24 -3.63
CA ASN A 68 -23.10 -3.24 -3.52
C ASN A 68 -22.70 -2.07 -2.61
N THR A 69 -22.83 -2.28 -1.29
CA THR A 69 -22.32 -1.34 -0.28
C THR A 69 -20.79 -1.47 -0.12
N SER A 70 -20.13 -2.31 -0.91
CA SER A 70 -18.67 -2.39 -0.91
C SER A 70 -18.09 -1.13 -1.55
N PRO A 71 -17.22 -0.39 -0.85
CA PRO A 71 -16.51 0.74 -1.43
C PRO A 71 -15.62 0.27 -2.59
N SER A 72 -15.35 1.15 -3.56
CA SER A 72 -14.44 0.90 -4.68
C SER A 72 -13.02 0.63 -4.19
N THR A 73 -12.78 -0.62 -3.79
CA THR A 73 -11.56 -1.13 -3.19
C THR A 73 -11.04 -2.28 -4.03
N ILE A 74 -9.74 -2.59 -3.88
CA ILE A 74 -9.15 -3.75 -4.53
C ILE A 74 -9.59 -4.96 -3.70
N ASP A 75 -10.70 -5.57 -4.12
CA ASP A 75 -11.25 -6.77 -3.47
C ASP A 75 -10.99 -8.02 -4.31
N LEU A 76 -11.16 -9.19 -3.68
CA LEU A 76 -11.10 -10.47 -4.36
C LEU A 76 -12.38 -10.67 -5.20
N ASN A 77 -12.21 -11.11 -6.45
CA ASN A 77 -13.34 -11.51 -7.27
C ASN A 77 -13.98 -12.79 -6.73
N ASP A 78 -15.25 -13.00 -7.08
CA ASP A 78 -15.95 -14.25 -6.79
C ASP A 78 -15.20 -15.45 -7.40
N PRO A 79 -15.08 -16.57 -6.67
CA PRO A 79 -14.40 -17.74 -7.17
C PRO A 79 -15.18 -18.40 -8.31
N SER A 80 -14.44 -18.88 -9.32
CA SER A 80 -15.00 -19.43 -10.57
C SER A 80 -15.94 -20.63 -10.43
N ASN A 81 -15.99 -21.27 -9.27
CA ASN A 81 -16.87 -22.40 -8.98
C ASN A 81 -18.27 -21.99 -8.52
N ILE A 82 -18.52 -20.69 -8.31
CA ILE A 82 -19.85 -20.16 -8.02
C ILE A 82 -20.57 -19.85 -9.34
N ASN A 83 -21.71 -20.51 -9.55
CA ASN A 83 -22.59 -20.24 -10.67
C ASN A 83 -23.78 -19.39 -10.21
N LYS A 84 -23.95 -18.22 -10.84
CA LYS A 84 -25.07 -17.32 -10.60
C LYS A 84 -26.09 -17.47 -11.73
N THR A 85 -27.34 -17.76 -11.40
CA THR A 85 -28.43 -17.94 -12.37
C THR A 85 -29.63 -17.10 -11.97
N ILE A 86 -30.26 -16.44 -12.94
CA ILE A 86 -31.48 -15.66 -12.73
C ILE A 86 -32.65 -16.37 -13.41
N GLU A 87 -33.69 -16.68 -12.65
CA GLU A 87 -34.90 -17.36 -13.12
C GLU A 87 -36.13 -16.47 -12.91
N TYR A 88 -36.95 -16.30 -13.95
CA TYR A 88 -38.19 -15.52 -13.87
C TYR A 88 -39.36 -16.38 -13.38
N ASP A 89 -40.08 -15.89 -12.38
CA ASP A 89 -41.33 -16.48 -11.91
C ASP A 89 -42.54 -15.64 -12.36
N PRO A 90 -43.41 -16.20 -13.22
CA PRO A 90 -44.59 -15.50 -13.73
C PRO A 90 -45.71 -15.33 -12.70
N VAL A 91 -45.73 -16.11 -11.61
CA VAL A 91 -46.78 -16.04 -10.57
C VAL A 91 -46.56 -14.82 -9.69
N GLU A 92 -45.33 -14.60 -9.25
CA GLU A 92 -44.96 -13.48 -8.40
C GLU A 92 -44.46 -12.27 -9.19
N ASN A 93 -44.21 -12.42 -10.50
CA ASN A 93 -43.59 -11.44 -11.38
C ASN A 93 -42.24 -10.93 -10.84
N ARG A 94 -41.40 -11.88 -10.41
CA ARG A 94 -40.09 -11.63 -9.79
C ARG A 94 -39.01 -12.44 -10.49
N TYR A 95 -37.78 -11.97 -10.38
CA TYR A 95 -36.57 -12.63 -10.87
C TYR A 95 -35.78 -13.18 -9.69
N TYR A 96 -35.62 -14.49 -9.60
CA TYR A 96 -34.87 -15.15 -8.54
C TYR A 96 -33.41 -15.33 -8.94
N LEU A 97 -32.51 -14.67 -8.22
CA LEU A 97 -31.08 -14.88 -8.30
C LEU A 97 -30.70 -16.05 -7.38
N GLN A 98 -30.14 -17.09 -7.97
CA GLN A 98 -29.66 -18.29 -7.30
C GLN A 98 -28.14 -18.39 -7.48
N GLU A 99 -27.41 -18.61 -6.39
CA GLU A 99 -25.97 -18.85 -6.41
C GLU A 99 -25.70 -20.29 -5.96
N LYS A 100 -25.07 -21.08 -6.82
CA LYS A 100 -24.81 -22.52 -6.58
C LYS A 100 -23.33 -22.84 -6.69
N ILE A 101 -22.85 -23.74 -5.83
CA ILE A 101 -21.56 -24.41 -5.95
C ILE A 101 -21.85 -25.88 -6.22
N GLY A 102 -21.58 -26.34 -7.44
CA GLY A 102 -22.06 -27.65 -7.91
C GLY A 102 -23.60 -27.69 -7.84
N ASP A 103 -24.14 -28.63 -7.06
CA ASP A 103 -25.59 -28.82 -6.88
C ASP A 103 -26.14 -28.16 -5.61
N GLN A 104 -25.29 -27.55 -4.78
CA GLN A 104 -25.69 -26.95 -3.52
C GLN A 104 -25.82 -25.43 -3.64
N PHE A 105 -26.89 -24.87 -3.06
CA PHE A 105 -27.03 -23.43 -2.89
C PHE A 105 -25.91 -22.89 -1.98
N TYR A 106 -25.13 -21.95 -2.51
CA TYR A 106 -24.08 -21.26 -1.77
C TYR A 106 -24.67 -20.27 -0.77
N ARG A 107 -25.71 -19.53 -1.21
CA ARG A 107 -26.45 -18.54 -0.42
C ARG A 107 -27.95 -18.67 -0.65
N ASN A 108 -28.72 -18.06 0.24
CA ASN A 108 -30.17 -17.99 0.11
C ASN A 108 -30.53 -17.23 -1.18
N PRO A 109 -31.44 -17.76 -2.01
CA PRO A 109 -31.90 -17.05 -3.20
C PRO A 109 -32.46 -15.68 -2.85
N SER A 110 -32.10 -14.67 -3.65
CA SER A 110 -32.69 -13.34 -3.58
C SER A 110 -33.66 -13.12 -4.73
N TYR A 111 -34.63 -12.24 -4.55
CA TYR A 111 -35.54 -11.85 -5.62
C TYR A 111 -35.30 -10.41 -6.05
N LEU A 112 -35.54 -10.14 -7.32
CA LEU A 112 -35.49 -8.84 -7.95
C LEU A 112 -36.83 -8.54 -8.61
N THR A 113 -37.25 -7.29 -8.56
CA THR A 113 -38.30 -6.77 -9.44
C THR A 113 -37.76 -6.64 -10.87
N MET A 114 -38.66 -6.46 -11.84
CA MET A 114 -38.28 -6.23 -13.24
C MET A 114 -37.33 -5.04 -13.40
N GLU A 115 -37.61 -3.94 -12.70
CA GLU A 115 -36.78 -2.74 -12.77
C GLU A 115 -35.38 -2.99 -12.21
N GLU A 116 -35.29 -3.65 -11.06
CA GLU A 116 -34.02 -4.04 -10.43
C GLU A 116 -33.21 -4.99 -11.32
N TYR A 117 -33.88 -5.96 -11.96
CA TYR A 117 -33.23 -6.84 -12.91
C TYR A 117 -32.65 -6.08 -14.11
N LEU A 118 -33.40 -5.14 -14.70
CA LEU A 118 -32.90 -4.32 -15.80
C LEU A 118 -31.71 -3.47 -15.39
N GLN A 119 -31.73 -2.88 -14.18
CA GLN A 119 -30.60 -2.13 -13.65
C GLN A 119 -29.38 -3.03 -13.39
N TYR A 120 -29.61 -4.23 -12.86
CA TYR A 120 -28.55 -5.22 -12.66
C TYR A 120 -27.88 -5.60 -13.98
N GLN A 121 -28.68 -5.98 -14.98
CA GLN A 121 -28.18 -6.34 -16.30
C GLN A 121 -27.45 -5.18 -16.97
N GLY A 122 -28.00 -3.97 -16.90
CA GLY A 122 -27.36 -2.77 -17.45
C GLY A 122 -25.97 -2.50 -16.85
N LYS A 123 -25.80 -2.71 -15.54
CA LYS A 123 -24.48 -2.58 -14.88
C LYS A 123 -23.50 -3.64 -15.37
N GLN A 124 -23.95 -4.89 -15.55
CA GLN A 124 -23.09 -5.97 -16.06
C GLN A 124 -22.65 -5.67 -17.50
N ASP A 125 -23.59 -5.26 -18.37
CA ASP A 125 -23.32 -4.94 -19.76
C ASP A 125 -22.33 -3.76 -19.90
N GLU A 126 -22.46 -2.74 -19.03
CA GLU A 126 -21.53 -1.62 -18.98
C GLU A 126 -20.11 -2.07 -18.58
N GLN A 127 -19.99 -2.87 -17.52
CA GLN A 127 -18.70 -3.41 -17.06
C GLN A 127 -18.02 -4.25 -18.15
N ASP A 128 -18.79 -5.13 -18.80
CA ASP A 128 -18.31 -5.97 -19.90
C ASP A 128 -17.88 -5.13 -21.11
N TYR A 129 -18.63 -4.08 -21.44
CA TYR A 129 -18.28 -3.15 -22.50
C TYR A 129 -16.94 -2.48 -22.24
N TRP A 130 -16.74 -1.92 -21.04
CA TRP A 130 -15.48 -1.28 -20.67
C TRP A 130 -14.32 -2.26 -20.63
N ARG A 131 -14.54 -3.49 -20.14
CA ARG A 131 -13.52 -4.55 -20.16
C ARG A 131 -13.08 -4.85 -21.59
N ARG A 132 -14.02 -5.09 -22.51
CA ARG A 132 -13.71 -5.32 -23.95
C ARG A 132 -13.00 -4.14 -24.59
N ARG A 133 -13.42 -2.91 -24.26
CA ARG A 133 -12.80 -1.68 -24.75
C ARG A 133 -11.34 -1.58 -24.29
N LEU A 134 -11.07 -1.85 -23.02
CA LEU A 134 -9.72 -1.83 -22.44
C LEU A 134 -8.85 -2.93 -23.06
N ASP A 135 -9.37 -4.16 -23.17
CA ASP A 135 -8.66 -5.27 -23.81
C ASP A 135 -8.25 -4.90 -25.25
N ALA A 136 -9.15 -4.28 -26.02
CA ALA A 136 -8.81 -3.80 -27.36
C ALA A 136 -7.68 -2.76 -27.34
N LEU A 137 -7.72 -1.78 -26.43
CA LEU A 137 -6.65 -0.79 -26.28
C LEU A 137 -5.31 -1.42 -25.88
N THR A 138 -5.32 -2.45 -25.03
CA THR A 138 -4.10 -3.17 -24.64
C THR A 138 -3.46 -3.90 -25.82
N LEU A 139 -4.27 -4.44 -26.74
CA LEU A 139 -3.77 -5.07 -27.96
C LEU A 139 -3.06 -4.06 -28.88
N PHE A 140 -3.56 -2.83 -28.98
CA PHE A 140 -2.92 -1.76 -29.76
C PHE A 140 -1.66 -1.20 -29.09
N SER A 141 -1.62 -1.14 -27.76
CA SER A 141 -0.47 -0.59 -27.02
C SER A 141 0.67 -1.60 -26.81
N LYS A 142 0.42 -2.90 -27.05
CA LYS A 142 1.45 -3.92 -26.99
C LYS A 142 2.43 -3.72 -28.15
N LYS A 143 3.63 -3.19 -27.84
CA LYS A 143 4.72 -3.06 -28.83
C LYS A 143 4.95 -4.43 -29.50
N PRO A 144 5.03 -4.50 -30.84
CA PRO A 144 5.38 -5.75 -31.49
C PRO A 144 6.74 -6.21 -31.00
N VAL A 145 6.82 -7.45 -30.49
CA VAL A 145 8.09 -8.12 -30.24
C VAL A 145 8.67 -8.43 -31.60
N LEU A 146 9.46 -7.51 -32.13
CA LEU A 146 10.18 -7.73 -33.38
C LEU A 146 11.22 -8.82 -33.13
N PRO A 147 11.31 -9.87 -33.97
CA PRO A 147 12.39 -10.82 -33.85
C PRO A 147 13.72 -10.06 -33.98
N ALA A 148 14.69 -10.41 -33.12
CA ALA A 148 16.05 -9.92 -33.28
C ALA A 148 16.55 -10.40 -34.65
N MET A 149 16.69 -9.47 -35.60
CA MET A 149 17.31 -9.79 -36.88
C MET A 149 18.80 -9.95 -36.62
N GLU A 150 19.29 -11.19 -36.63
CA GLU A 150 20.73 -11.49 -36.67
C GLU A 150 21.29 -10.92 -37.97
N LYS A 151 21.95 -9.75 -37.88
CA LYS A 151 22.45 -8.96 -39.01
C LYS A 151 23.78 -9.46 -39.56
N GLU A 152 24.11 -10.75 -39.45
CA GLU A 152 25.38 -11.24 -39.99
C GLU A 152 25.16 -12.01 -41.29
N GLY A 153 25.60 -11.39 -42.40
CA GLY A 153 25.82 -12.03 -43.70
C GLY A 153 24.62 -12.18 -44.64
N VAL A 154 23.38 -12.05 -44.17
CA VAL A 154 22.18 -12.14 -45.04
C VAL A 154 21.84 -10.80 -45.70
N PHE A 155 21.99 -9.68 -44.97
CA PHE A 155 21.65 -8.36 -45.48
C PHE A 155 22.60 -7.90 -46.60
N ASP A 156 23.92 -8.07 -46.40
CA ASP A 156 24.94 -7.75 -47.42
C ASP A 156 24.82 -8.61 -48.68
N ARG A 157 24.30 -9.85 -48.55
CA ARG A 157 24.08 -10.75 -49.70
C ARG A 157 22.87 -10.35 -50.54
N ILE A 158 21.85 -9.75 -49.93
CA ILE A 158 20.63 -9.34 -50.64
C ILE A 158 20.76 -7.95 -51.25
N PHE A 159 21.47 -7.04 -50.59
CA PHE A 159 21.58 -5.65 -51.04
C PHE A 159 22.90 -5.30 -51.71
N GLY A 160 23.90 -6.19 -51.66
CA GLY A 160 25.19 -5.99 -52.30
C GLY A 160 25.97 -4.85 -51.65
N GLY A 161 26.99 -5.20 -50.87
CA GLY A 161 27.94 -4.22 -50.34
C GLY A 161 28.60 -3.37 -51.42
#